data_AF-A0A383CZB8-F1
#
_entry.id   AF-A0A383CZB8-F1
#
_cell.length_a   1.000
_cell.length_b   1.000
_cell.length_c   1.000
_cell.angle_alpha   90.00
_cell.angle_beta   90.00
_cell.angle_gamma   90.00
#
_symmetry.space_group_name_H-M   'P 1'
#
loop_
_entity.id
_entity.type
_entity.pdbx_description
1 polymer ?
#
loop_
_entity_poly.entity_id
_entity_poly.type
_entity_poly.pdbx_seq_one_letter_code
_entity_poly.pdbx_strand_id
1 'polypeptide(L)'
;MKKLSLLLLVLLFSFQIMTSNEENHSDIHDLMAYVLDPAAETIWDSAGFVITEEGELNLEPTDQEGWDKVKFGAKVISESSYLLS
;
A
#
# COMPACT_ATOMS: atom_id res chain seq x y z
N MET A 1 -13.75 -41.87 24.08
CA MET A 1 -13.92 -40.41 24.25
C MET A 1 -12.61 -39.63 24.09
N LYS A 2 -11.50 -40.03 24.76
CA LYS A 2 -10.19 -39.32 24.64
C LYS A 2 -9.62 -39.26 23.20
N LYS A 3 -9.74 -40.34 22.41
CA LYS A 3 -9.23 -40.38 21.02
C LYS A 3 -10.00 -39.45 20.06
N LEU A 4 -11.31 -39.28 20.26
CA LEU A 4 -12.16 -38.39 19.47
C LEU A 4 -11.87 -36.92 19.80
N SER A 5 -11.66 -36.61 21.09
CA SER A 5 -11.24 -35.28 21.55
C SER A 5 -9.86 -34.89 21.01
N LEU A 6 -8.91 -35.84 20.93
CA LEU A 6 -7.60 -35.61 20.34
C LEU A 6 -7.70 -35.32 18.83
N LEU A 7 -8.58 -36.03 18.12
CA LEU A 7 -8.78 -35.85 16.68
C LEU A 7 -9.43 -34.50 16.35
N LEU A 8 -10.35 -34.04 17.21
CA LEU A 8 -10.96 -32.72 17.11
C LEU A 8 -9.94 -31.60 17.35
N LEU A 9 -9.03 -31.80 18.32
CA LEU A 9 -7.95 -30.85 18.61
C LEU A 9 -6.97 -30.73 17.43
N VAL A 10 -6.61 -31.86 16.80
CA VAL A 10 -5.75 -31.88 15.62
C VAL A 10 -6.42 -31.16 14.45
N LEU A 11 -7.71 -31.40 14.21
CA LEU A 11 -8.49 -30.69 13.18
C LEU A 11 -8.52 -29.18 13.40
N LEU A 12 -8.74 -28.73 14.64
CA LEU A 12 -8.70 -27.33 15.03
C LEU A 12 -7.30 -26.72 14.80
N PHE A 13 -6.25 -27.46 15.13
CA PHE A 13 -4.87 -27.01 14.94
C PHE A 13 -4.49 -26.91 13.45
N SER A 14 -4.92 -27.87 12.64
CA SER A 14 -4.76 -27.82 11.18
C SER A 14 -5.53 -26.67 10.55
N PHE A 15 -6.71 -26.33 11.09
CA PHE A 15 -7.52 -25.20 10.60
C PHE A 15 -6.84 -23.85 10.88
N GLN A 16 -6.19 -23.69 12.04
CA GLN A 16 -5.43 -22.47 12.39
C GLN A 16 -4.20 -22.25 11.50
N ILE A 17 -3.49 -23.33 11.14
CA ILE A 17 -2.30 -23.26 10.27
C ILE A 17 -2.69 -22.86 8.83
N MET A 18 -3.89 -23.23 8.38
CA MET A 18 -4.36 -22.89 7.04
C MET A 18 -4.72 -21.40 6.90
N THR A 19 -5.17 -20.74 7.98
CA THR A 19 -5.53 -19.31 7.95
C THR A 19 -4.34 -18.38 8.04
N SER A 20 -3.26 -18.77 8.72
CA SER A 20 -2.10 -17.89 8.97
C SER A 20 -1.22 -17.62 7.73
N ASN A 21 -1.32 -18.47 6.69
CA ASN A 21 -0.42 -18.39 5.53
C ASN A 21 -0.93 -17.46 4.41
N GLU A 22 -2.22 -17.10 4.39
CA GLU A 22 -2.81 -16.19 3.40
C GLU A 22 -2.74 -14.71 3.84
N GLU A 23 -2.77 -14.45 5.14
CA GLU A 23 -2.86 -13.10 5.75
C GLU A 23 -1.66 -12.19 5.43
N ASN A 24 -0.44 -12.73 5.44
CA ASN A 24 0.77 -11.92 5.32
C ASN A 24 1.02 -11.36 3.90
N HIS A 25 0.52 -12.02 2.85
CA HIS A 25 0.70 -11.52 1.47
C HIS A 25 -0.38 -10.49 1.08
N SER A 26 -1.60 -10.63 1.61
CA SER A 26 -2.67 -9.64 1.39
C SER A 26 -2.36 -8.31 2.07
N ASP A 27 -1.77 -8.33 3.27
CA ASP A 27 -1.61 -7.11 4.06
C ASP A 27 -0.58 -6.15 3.45
N ILE A 28 0.55 -6.67 2.94
CA ILE A 28 1.54 -5.86 2.22
C ILE A 28 0.96 -5.39 0.89
N HIS A 29 0.28 -6.27 0.16
CA HIS A 29 -0.36 -5.90 -1.10
C HIS A 29 -1.35 -4.75 -0.91
N ASP A 30 -2.21 -4.83 0.11
CA ASP A 30 -3.24 -3.84 0.37
C ASP A 30 -2.63 -2.53 0.90
N LEU A 31 -1.57 -2.60 1.70
CA LEU A 31 -0.79 -1.43 2.09
C LEU A 31 -0.19 -0.72 0.86
N MET A 32 0.39 -1.48 -0.06
CA MET A 32 0.93 -0.92 -1.31
C MET A 32 -0.18 -0.27 -2.12
N ALA A 33 -1.25 -1.01 -2.43
CA ALA A 33 -2.32 -0.59 -3.32
C ALA A 33 -3.15 0.59 -2.79
N TYR A 34 -3.40 0.64 -1.47
CA TYR A 34 -4.34 1.61 -0.90
C TYR A 34 -3.69 2.75 -0.12
N VAL A 35 -2.37 2.68 0.14
CA VAL A 35 -1.65 3.74 0.87
C VAL A 35 -0.47 4.26 0.08
N LEU A 36 0.44 3.38 -0.36
CA LEU A 36 1.68 3.81 -1.00
C LEU A 36 1.49 4.25 -2.45
N ASP A 37 0.77 3.49 -3.26
CA ASP A 37 0.55 3.81 -4.68
C ASP A 37 -0.16 5.17 -4.85
N PRO A 38 -1.27 5.48 -4.13
CA PRO A 38 -1.90 6.80 -4.24
C PRO A 38 -1.00 7.96 -3.78
N ALA A 39 -0.17 7.72 -2.76
CA ALA A 39 0.79 8.72 -2.28
C ALA A 39 1.91 8.97 -3.30
N ALA A 40 2.36 7.92 -3.99
CA ALA A 40 3.35 8.01 -5.05
C ALA A 40 2.81 8.70 -6.30
N GLU A 41 1.57 8.39 -6.71
CA GLU A 41 0.89 9.09 -7.82
C GLU A 41 0.84 10.60 -7.58
N THR A 42 0.53 11.04 -6.36
CA THR A 42 0.52 12.48 -6.02
C THR A 42 1.88 13.17 -6.30
N ILE A 43 3.00 12.46 -6.13
CA ILE A 43 4.34 12.99 -6.40
C ILE A 43 4.66 12.93 -7.89
N TRP A 44 4.41 11.79 -8.53
CA TRP A 44 4.73 11.55 -9.95
C TRP A 44 3.89 12.39 -10.89
N ASP A 45 2.62 12.61 -10.59
CA ASP A 45 1.74 13.47 -11.38
C ASP A 45 2.13 14.94 -11.31
N SER A 46 2.97 15.31 -10.34
CA SER A 46 3.46 16.68 -10.14
C SER A 46 4.89 16.91 -10.67
N ALA A 47 5.47 15.91 -11.35
CA ALA A 47 6.87 15.95 -11.78
C ALA A 47 6.99 15.89 -13.30
N GLY A 48 7.84 16.77 -13.86
CA GLY A 48 8.17 16.77 -15.29
C GLY A 48 7.14 17.51 -16.13
N PHE A 49 6.98 17.07 -17.38
CA PHE A 49 6.15 17.75 -18.37
C PHE A 49 5.56 16.77 -19.38
N VAL A 50 4.48 17.19 -20.04
CA VAL A 50 3.83 16.48 -21.13
C VAL A 50 3.97 17.30 -22.41
N ILE A 51 4.45 16.67 -23.49
CA ILE A 51 4.51 17.29 -24.81
C ILE A 51 3.14 17.12 -25.49
N THR A 52 2.50 18.23 -25.85
CA THR A 52 1.23 18.30 -26.57
C THR A 52 1.40 18.96 -27.95
N GLU A 53 0.34 19.02 -28.75
CA GLU A 53 0.37 19.73 -30.04
C GLU A 53 0.59 21.24 -29.87
N GLU A 54 0.19 21.80 -28.73
CA GLU A 54 0.31 23.21 -28.37
C GLU A 54 1.67 23.58 -27.75
N GLY A 55 2.47 22.59 -27.34
CA GLY A 55 3.79 22.80 -26.72
C GLY A 55 4.04 21.91 -25.51
N GLU A 56 4.77 22.44 -24.52
CA GLU A 56 5.11 21.73 -23.28
C GLU A 56 4.18 22.16 -22.15
N LEU A 57 3.49 21.19 -21.54
CA LEU A 57 2.74 21.38 -20.30
C LEU A 57 3.58 20.92 -19.12
N ASN A 58 4.08 21.86 -18.32
CA ASN A 58 4.74 21.54 -17.05
C ASN A 58 3.70 21.03 -16.04
N LEU A 59 4.03 19.94 -15.35
CA LEU A 59 3.16 19.30 -14.37
C LEU A 59 3.36 19.84 -12.94
N GLU A 60 4.34 20.72 -12.73
CA GLU A 60 4.59 21.27 -11.40
C GLU A 60 3.37 22.03 -10.84
N PRO A 61 3.10 21.91 -9.52
CA PRO A 61 2.06 22.70 -8.89
C PRO A 61 2.33 24.21 -9.01
N THR A 62 1.30 24.95 -9.41
CA THR A 62 1.38 26.41 -9.57
C THR A 62 1.00 27.20 -8.31
N ASP A 63 0.56 26.51 -7.27
CA ASP A 63 0.13 27.11 -6.01
C ASP A 63 0.59 26.32 -4.78
N GLN A 64 0.40 26.93 -3.60
CA GLN A 64 0.83 26.34 -2.34
C GLN A 64 0.05 25.07 -1.99
N GLU A 65 -1.24 25.01 -2.32
CA GLU A 65 -2.08 23.84 -2.00
C GLU A 65 -1.59 22.61 -2.75
N GLY A 66 -1.24 22.74 -4.03
CA GLY A 66 -0.67 21.65 -4.81
C GLY A 66 0.70 21.21 -4.28
N TRP A 67 1.58 22.14 -3.90
CA TRP A 67 2.85 21.80 -3.24
C TRP A 67 2.66 21.11 -1.88
N ASP A 68 1.61 21.48 -1.15
CA ASP A 68 1.27 20.84 0.12
C ASP A 68 0.80 19.39 -0.09
N LYS A 69 0.07 19.10 -1.17
CA LYS A 69 -0.30 17.72 -1.56
C LYS A 69 0.92 16.86 -1.89
N VAL A 70 1.88 17.39 -2.66
CA VAL A 70 3.14 16.67 -2.98
C VAL A 70 3.91 16.33 -1.70
N LYS A 71 4.10 17.30 -0.80
CA LYS A 71 4.78 17.08 0.49
C LYS A 71 4.03 16.06 1.35
N PHE A 72 2.71 16.09 1.34
CA PHE A 72 1.89 15.13 2.08
C PHE A 72 2.08 13.71 1.54
N GLY A 73 2.05 13.50 0.22
CA GLY A 73 2.35 12.19 -0.39
C GLY A 73 3.74 11.67 0.01
N ALA A 74 4.76 12.53 -0.06
CA ALA A 74 6.12 12.16 0.37
C ALA A 74 6.20 11.76 1.85
N LYS A 75 5.47 12.47 2.73
CA LYS A 75 5.37 12.13 4.15
C LYS A 75 4.72 10.76 4.34
N VAL A 76 3.62 10.47 3.65
CA VAL A 76 2.95 9.17 3.73
C VAL A 76 3.90 8.04 3.34
N ILE A 77 4.61 8.16 2.21
CA ILE A 77 5.59 7.15 1.79
C ILE A 77 6.67 6.94 2.86
N SER A 78 7.22 8.02 3.40
CA SER A 78 8.25 7.95 4.42
C SER A 78 7.75 7.24 5.68
N GLU A 79 6.52 7.51 6.13
CA GLU A 79 5.94 6.93 7.34
C GLU A 79 5.52 5.46 7.12
N SER A 80 5.00 5.13 5.94
CA SER A 80 4.61 3.76 5.57
C SER A 80 5.79 2.81 5.38
N SER A 81 7.01 3.31 5.17
CA SER A 81 8.22 2.48 5.04
C SER A 81 8.44 1.53 6.22
N TYR A 82 8.04 1.96 7.43
CA TYR A 82 8.11 1.13 8.65
C TYR A 82 7.17 -0.09 8.59
N LEU A 83 6.07 -0.01 7.85
CA LEU A 83 5.10 -1.11 7.74
C LEU A 83 5.53 -2.17 6.71
N LEU A 84 6.58 -1.88 5.93
CA LEU A 84 7.16 -2.79 4.93
C LEU A 84 8.44 -3.50 5.41
N SER A 85 8.92 -3.20 6.62
CA SER A 85 10.20 -3.70 7.15
C SER A 85 10.12 -5.07 7.79
#